data_AF-D5U294-F1
#
_entry.id   AF-D5U294-F1
#
_cell.length_a   1.000
_cell.length_b   1.000
_cell.length_c   1.000
_cell.angle_alpha   90.00
_cell.angle_beta   90.00
_cell.angle_gamma   90.00
#
_symmetry.space_group_name_H-M   'P 1'
#
loop_
_entity.id
_entity.type
_entity.pdbx_description
1 polymer ?
#
loop_
_entity_poly.entity_id
_entity_poly.type
_entity_poly.pdbx_seq_one_letter_code
_entity_poly.pdbx_strand_id
1 'polypeptide(L)'
;METVALRCTNCGAPLPKPQQGEEWVRCEYCGFLNKIVDATRYVERLKGELQKWIRELLPPAAVSATVADVAARHQIFQGLIKPKVLMARANIRAKYLQYLSNPLTPIPPPNQPGEEPKVFFEETLKIQAVKDFAVSEEDSKFVYETIVYGNTAGYVLNAIWALSRFDVKSALKNIDEALSEIPEDPGFTLMKQRLSAVKTMLASLEQLYARNTAAALDLAKTGVDQYNLLLERVGSSPIPEVNKGVLEVEKIAAESIYRLSDAAHKFFTAGRDPLEIVKWVETYMRVFKWLRDTFKRPVQDLVEIMDNLKKLAYSKTGSPEVNVLPSRGSLYVPFHVVECRFSFVKGIVFRKGGESRLTVLVASIPPYVENPVLDVLGVYTGRMPPPERIEEAPGYSLVKNIVSSAISSSMPGEVRAFPPFISSILAEKLVDGYIEAVNNKYRGKITFASSQAVGLVYIPFNTLDQKTLINEKGLSIRLTVELNNLLKLTI
;
A
#
# COMPACT_ATOMS: atom_id res chain seq x y z
N MET A 1 40.38 9.02 13.70
CA MET A 1 39.07 8.36 13.53
C MET A 1 38.15 8.89 14.61
N GLU A 2 37.18 9.73 14.26
CA GLU A 2 36.07 10.06 15.16
C GLU A 2 35.47 8.77 15.71
N THR A 3 35.07 8.79 16.98
CA THR A 3 34.41 7.66 17.64
C THR A 3 33.20 7.24 16.83
N VAL A 4 33.29 6.08 16.15
CA VAL A 4 32.12 5.44 15.51
C VAL A 4 31.03 5.36 16.56
N ALA A 5 29.94 6.09 16.35
CA ALA A 5 28.80 6.09 17.26
C ALA A 5 28.29 4.66 17.48
N LEU A 6 27.63 4.42 18.62
CA LEU A 6 26.93 3.15 18.85
C LEU A 6 25.99 2.87 17.68
N ARG A 7 25.89 1.62 17.25
CA ARG A 7 25.08 1.20 16.11
C ARG A 7 24.18 0.02 16.46
N CYS A 8 23.01 0.00 15.85
CA CYS A 8 22.02 -1.03 16.05
C CYS A 8 22.54 -2.36 15.52
N THR A 9 22.52 -3.41 16.33
CA THR A 9 23.01 -4.74 15.94
C THR A 9 22.14 -5.39 14.86
N ASN A 10 20.86 -5.00 14.81
CA ASN A 10 19.86 -5.50 13.87
C ASN A 10 19.92 -4.80 12.50
N CYS A 11 19.86 -3.46 12.46
CA CYS A 11 19.78 -2.74 11.17
C CYS A 11 21.03 -1.94 10.79
N GLY A 12 22.06 -1.86 11.65
CA GLY A 12 23.30 -1.11 11.36
C GLY A 12 23.20 0.42 11.47
N ALA A 13 22.00 0.98 11.61
CA ALA A 13 21.78 2.43 11.80
C ALA A 13 22.41 2.93 13.12
N PRO A 14 22.80 4.21 13.21
CA PRO A 14 23.29 4.80 14.46
C PRO A 14 22.24 4.71 15.56
N LEU A 15 22.69 4.47 16.79
CA LEU A 15 21.85 4.49 17.99
C LEU A 15 21.92 5.87 18.66
N PRO A 16 20.82 6.30 19.31
CA PRO A 16 20.88 7.48 20.17
C PRO A 16 21.89 7.24 21.31
N LYS A 17 22.46 8.32 21.82
CA LYS A 17 23.38 8.24 22.97
C LYS A 17 22.60 7.70 24.19
N PRO A 18 23.05 6.61 24.82
CA PRO A 18 22.37 6.07 25.99
C PRO A 18 22.49 7.04 27.17
N GLN A 19 21.45 7.11 28.00
CA GLN A 19 21.51 7.88 29.25
C GLN A 19 22.37 7.14 30.28
N GLN A 20 22.93 7.87 31.25
CA GLN A 20 23.78 7.28 32.27
C GLN A 20 23.00 6.28 33.12
N GLY A 21 23.47 5.03 33.18
CA GLY A 21 22.84 3.94 33.95
C GLY A 21 21.82 3.10 33.18
N GLU A 22 21.50 3.45 31.92
CA GLU A 22 20.69 2.58 31.06
C GLU A 22 21.50 1.35 30.64
N GLU A 23 20.84 0.19 30.55
CA GLU A 23 21.42 -1.06 30.02
C GLU A 23 20.98 -1.34 28.56
N TRP A 24 19.86 -0.73 28.15
CA TRP A 24 19.20 -0.98 26.88
C TRP A 24 18.86 0.33 26.18
N VAL A 25 18.95 0.33 24.86
CA VAL A 25 18.59 1.46 24.01
C VAL A 25 17.71 0.99 22.86
N ARG A 26 16.58 1.66 22.64
CA ARG A 26 15.68 1.33 21.52
C ARG A 26 16.13 2.06 20.25
N CYS A 27 16.28 1.33 19.16
CA CYS A 27 16.62 1.89 17.86
C CYS A 27 15.41 2.64 17.28
N GLU A 28 15.58 3.91 16.93
CA GLU A 28 14.53 4.75 16.34
C GLU A 28 14.23 4.40 14.87
N TYR A 29 15.11 3.64 14.22
CA TYR A 29 15.04 3.30 12.80
C TYR A 29 14.37 1.95 12.51
N CYS A 30 14.44 0.99 13.43
CA CYS A 30 13.81 -0.33 13.25
C CYS A 30 13.05 -0.83 14.48
N GLY A 31 12.99 -0.02 15.55
CA GLY A 31 12.31 -0.35 16.80
C GLY A 31 13.00 -1.41 17.68
N PHE A 32 14.10 -2.02 17.22
CA PHE A 32 14.81 -3.09 17.93
C PHE A 32 15.44 -2.58 19.23
N LEU A 33 15.28 -3.34 20.32
CA LEU A 33 15.85 -3.04 21.62
C LEU A 33 17.27 -3.65 21.70
N ASN A 34 18.28 -2.79 21.83
CA ASN A 34 19.69 -3.19 21.84
C ASN A 34 20.22 -3.15 23.27
N LYS A 35 20.91 -4.21 23.70
CA LYS A 35 21.74 -4.14 24.91
C LYS A 35 22.98 -3.31 24.58
N ILE A 36 23.32 -2.34 25.42
CA ILE A 36 24.43 -1.41 25.13
C ILE A 36 25.76 -2.16 25.00
N VAL A 37 25.97 -3.22 25.79
CA VAL A 37 27.15 -4.07 25.73
C VAL A 37 27.28 -4.75 24.36
N ASP A 38 26.18 -5.25 23.80
CA ASP A 38 26.17 -5.95 22.51
C ASP A 38 26.38 -4.97 21.35
N ALA A 39 25.75 -3.79 21.41
CA ALA A 39 25.97 -2.71 20.45
C ALA A 39 27.43 -2.22 20.48
N THR A 40 28.04 -2.11 21.66
CA THR A 40 29.46 -1.75 21.82
C THR A 40 30.36 -2.80 21.20
N ARG A 41 30.13 -4.09 21.50
CA ARG A 41 30.89 -5.20 20.92
C ARG A 41 30.76 -5.23 19.40
N TYR A 42 29.56 -4.97 18.89
CA TYR A 42 29.32 -4.89 17.45
C TYR A 42 30.14 -3.77 16.80
N VAL A 43 30.17 -2.58 17.40
CA VAL A 43 30.98 -1.45 16.90
C VAL A 43 32.48 -1.76 16.96
N GLU A 44 32.97 -2.41 18.02
CA GLU A 44 34.39 -2.81 18.09
C GLU A 44 34.75 -3.84 17.02
N ARG A 45 33.87 -4.80 16.73
CA ARG A 45 34.04 -5.72 15.60
C ARG A 45 34.12 -4.96 14.27
N LEU A 46 33.22 -4.01 14.04
CA LEU A 46 33.22 -3.18 12.83
C LEU A 46 34.51 -2.36 12.68
N LYS A 47 35.00 -1.77 13.77
CA LYS A 47 36.30 -1.06 13.76
C LYS A 47 37.43 -2.00 13.34
N GLY A 48 37.46 -3.23 13.88
CA GLY A 48 38.45 -4.24 13.51
C GLY A 48 38.37 -4.63 12.03
N GLU A 49 37.17 -4.87 11.52
CA GLU A 49 36.93 -5.16 10.10
C GLU A 49 37.36 -4.00 9.19
N LEU A 50 37.06 -2.77 9.60
CA LEU A 50 37.44 -1.57 8.85
C LEU A 50 38.95 -1.34 8.87
N GLN A 51 39.62 -1.54 9.99
CA GLN A 51 41.09 -1.50 10.07
C GLN A 51 41.73 -2.57 9.19
N LYS A 52 41.19 -3.79 9.19
CA LYS A 52 41.66 -4.87 8.32
C LYS A 52 41.51 -4.48 6.85
N TRP A 53 40.34 -3.98 6.47
CA TRP A 53 40.07 -3.53 5.10
C TRP A 53 41.01 -2.40 4.65
N ILE A 54 41.26 -1.40 5.50
CA ILE A 54 42.23 -0.33 5.21
C ILE A 54 43.64 -0.90 5.02
N ARG A 55 44.08 -1.86 5.85
CA ARG A 55 45.41 -2.51 5.71
C ARG A 55 45.54 -3.36 4.46
N GLU A 56 44.45 -3.96 3.98
CA GLU A 56 44.44 -4.71 2.72
C GLU A 56 44.55 -3.79 1.50
N LEU A 57 44.11 -2.53 1.63
CA LEU A 57 44.16 -1.54 0.56
C LEU A 57 45.45 -0.71 0.55
N LEU A 58 46.03 -0.44 1.71
CA LEU A 58 47.16 0.47 1.87
C LEU A 58 48.47 -0.30 2.13
N PRO A 59 49.58 0.05 1.46
CA PRO A 59 50.90 -0.42 1.84
C PRO A 59 51.21 -0.07 3.32
N PRO A 60 51.99 -0.89 4.06
CA PRO A 60 52.29 -0.66 5.47
C PRO A 60 52.91 0.72 5.78
N ALA A 61 53.57 1.35 4.80
CA ALA A 61 54.18 2.67 4.91
C ALA A 61 53.20 3.86 4.70
N ALA A 62 51.98 3.62 4.23
CA ALA A 62 51.01 4.66 3.84
C ALA A 62 49.84 4.83 4.83
N VAL A 63 49.93 4.24 6.03
CA VAL A 63 48.80 4.01 6.94
C VAL A 63 48.20 5.30 7.54
N SER A 64 48.85 6.46 7.40
CA SER A 64 48.24 7.75 7.74
C SER A 64 48.12 8.67 6.52
N ALA A 65 46.91 8.76 5.97
CA ALA A 65 46.55 9.66 4.87
C ALA A 65 46.94 11.12 5.14
N THR A 66 46.92 11.55 6.40
CA THR A 66 47.28 12.91 6.82
C THR A 66 48.77 13.23 6.77
N VAL A 67 49.64 12.23 6.58
CA VAL A 67 51.11 12.39 6.51
C VAL A 67 51.62 12.24 5.07
N ALA A 68 50.83 11.66 4.16
CA ALA A 68 51.17 11.53 2.76
C ALA A 68 50.88 12.82 1.97
N ASP A 69 51.78 13.22 1.08
CA ASP A 69 51.57 14.37 0.20
C ASP A 69 50.37 14.14 -0.74
N VAL A 70 49.85 15.23 -1.32
CA VAL A 70 48.65 15.21 -2.17
C VAL A 70 48.81 14.29 -3.38
N ALA A 71 50.01 14.23 -3.99
CA ALA A 71 50.26 13.39 -5.16
C ALA A 71 50.30 11.90 -4.77
N ALA A 72 50.94 11.57 -3.65
CA ALA A 72 50.95 10.21 -3.11
C ALA A 72 49.53 9.73 -2.76
N ARG A 73 48.71 10.57 -2.12
CA ARG A 73 47.30 10.26 -1.85
C ARG A 73 46.50 10.03 -3.12
N HIS A 74 46.67 10.89 -4.12
CA HIS A 74 46.00 10.73 -5.40
C HIS A 74 46.39 9.42 -6.11
N GLN A 75 47.68 9.09 -6.14
CA GLN A 75 48.17 7.83 -6.73
C GLN A 75 47.63 6.60 -6.01
N ILE A 76 47.66 6.60 -4.67
CA ILE A 76 47.06 5.53 -3.85
C ILE A 76 45.57 5.40 -4.16
N PHE A 77 44.86 6.52 -4.27
CA PHE A 77 43.45 6.50 -4.59
C PHE A 77 43.19 5.89 -5.98
N GLN A 78 43.84 6.40 -7.03
CA GLN A 78 43.63 5.90 -8.39
C GLN A 78 44.04 4.44 -8.55
N GLY A 79 45.19 4.04 -7.98
CA GLY A 79 45.75 2.70 -8.19
C GLY A 79 45.11 1.61 -7.35
N LEU A 80 44.70 1.91 -6.11
CA LEU A 80 44.32 0.88 -5.13
C LEU A 80 42.88 1.03 -4.63
N ILE A 81 42.45 2.26 -4.30
CA ILE A 81 41.16 2.49 -3.64
C ILE A 81 40.02 2.57 -4.67
N LYS A 82 40.16 3.41 -5.70
CA LYS A 82 39.13 3.69 -6.71
C LYS A 82 38.63 2.40 -7.39
N PRO A 83 39.47 1.42 -7.80
CA PRO A 83 38.97 0.17 -8.38
C PRO A 83 38.04 -0.61 -7.46
N LYS A 84 38.32 -0.63 -6.14
CA LYS A 84 37.49 -1.34 -5.15
C LYS A 84 36.19 -0.60 -4.88
N VAL A 85 36.27 0.72 -4.74
CA VAL A 85 35.09 1.58 -4.58
C VAL A 85 34.21 1.53 -5.83
N LEU A 86 34.78 1.42 -7.04
CA LEU A 86 34.02 1.25 -8.29
C LEU A 86 33.17 -0.02 -8.28
N MET A 87 33.74 -1.16 -7.87
CA MET A 87 33.00 -2.41 -7.74
C MET A 87 31.87 -2.30 -6.71
N ALA A 88 32.16 -1.73 -5.54
CA ALA A 88 31.17 -1.52 -4.49
C ALA A 88 30.06 -0.56 -4.95
N ARG A 89 30.41 0.55 -5.60
CA ARG A 89 29.49 1.56 -6.14
C ARG A 89 28.53 0.94 -7.15
N ALA A 90 28.99 0.08 -8.05
CA ALA A 90 28.12 -0.55 -9.03
C ALA A 90 27.01 -1.36 -8.36
N ASN A 91 27.36 -2.17 -7.35
CA ASN A 91 26.40 -2.96 -6.58
C ASN A 91 25.46 -2.07 -5.76
N ILE A 92 26.01 -1.11 -5.00
CA ILE A 92 25.24 -0.17 -4.17
C ILE A 92 24.26 0.62 -5.04
N ARG A 93 24.70 1.15 -6.18
CA ARG A 93 23.83 1.91 -7.09
C ARG A 93 22.73 1.04 -7.67
N ALA A 94 23.03 -0.19 -8.06
CA ALA A 94 22.01 -1.12 -8.56
C ALA A 94 20.92 -1.38 -7.50
N LYS A 95 21.31 -1.60 -6.25
CA LYS A 95 20.39 -1.79 -5.11
C LYS A 95 19.60 -0.53 -4.77
N TYR A 96 20.26 0.62 -4.73
CA TYR A 96 19.62 1.93 -4.59
C TYR A 96 18.50 2.11 -5.63
N LEU A 97 18.80 1.87 -6.91
CA LEU A 97 17.79 1.94 -7.98
C LEU A 97 16.71 0.87 -7.85
N GLN A 98 17.06 -0.35 -7.43
CA GLN A 98 16.10 -1.43 -7.18
C GLN A 98 15.10 -1.06 -6.09
N TYR A 99 15.52 -0.44 -4.99
CA TYR A 99 14.58 -0.06 -3.94
C TYR A 99 13.71 1.12 -4.34
N LEU A 100 14.27 2.07 -5.10
CA LEU A 100 13.53 3.20 -5.63
C LEU A 100 12.58 2.83 -6.76
N SER A 101 12.77 1.71 -7.44
CA SER A 101 11.79 1.21 -8.42
C SER A 101 10.52 0.62 -7.77
N ASN A 102 10.46 0.59 -6.43
CA ASN A 102 9.28 0.20 -5.67
C ASN A 102 8.59 1.44 -5.05
N PRO A 103 7.26 1.42 -4.86
CA PRO A 103 6.56 2.45 -4.09
C PRO A 103 7.04 2.48 -2.64
N LEU A 104 7.26 3.68 -2.10
CA LEU A 104 7.71 3.94 -0.73
C LEU A 104 6.57 4.39 0.20
N THR A 105 5.34 3.94 -0.08
CA THR A 105 4.14 4.31 0.68
C THR A 105 3.56 3.09 1.43
N PRO A 106 2.83 3.32 2.55
CA PRO A 106 2.29 2.23 3.39
C PRO A 106 1.06 1.52 2.81
N ILE A 107 0.46 2.05 1.75
CA ILE A 107 -0.83 1.56 1.23
C ILE A 107 -0.71 1.27 -0.28
N PRO A 108 -0.83 -0.01 -0.70
CA PRO A 108 -0.81 -1.21 0.13
C PRO A 108 0.57 -1.42 0.77
N PRO A 109 0.67 -2.13 1.91
CA PRO A 109 1.94 -2.31 2.59
C PRO A 109 2.94 -3.04 1.68
N PRO A 110 4.21 -2.64 1.64
CA PRO A 110 5.21 -3.31 0.83
C PRO A 110 5.46 -4.73 1.36
N ASN A 111 6.02 -5.60 0.50
CA ASN A 111 6.56 -6.89 0.97
C ASN A 111 7.79 -6.63 1.81
N GLN A 112 8.01 -7.45 2.85
CA GLN A 112 9.27 -7.39 3.58
C GLN A 112 10.41 -7.83 2.62
N PRO A 113 11.41 -6.96 2.38
CA PRO A 113 12.63 -7.29 1.66
C PRO A 113 13.39 -8.43 2.33
N GLY A 114 13.98 -9.32 1.53
CA GLY A 114 14.83 -10.40 2.02
C GLY A 114 16.27 -10.00 2.36
N GLU A 115 16.68 -8.78 2.00
CA GLU A 115 18.03 -8.24 2.23
C GLU A 115 18.07 -7.38 3.49
N GLU A 116 19.18 -7.46 4.24
CA GLU A 116 19.35 -6.72 5.49
C GLU A 116 19.90 -5.30 5.25
N PRO A 117 19.26 -4.24 5.78
CA PRO A 117 19.72 -2.85 5.68
C PRO A 117 21.14 -2.61 6.20
N LYS A 118 21.54 -3.42 7.19
CA LYS A 118 22.84 -3.36 7.85
C LYS A 118 24.02 -3.39 6.88
N VAL A 119 23.93 -4.19 5.82
CA VAL A 119 25.01 -4.37 4.83
C VAL A 119 25.37 -3.04 4.16
N PHE A 120 24.37 -2.19 3.86
CA PHE A 120 24.61 -0.89 3.21
C PHE A 120 25.31 0.09 4.13
N PHE A 121 24.92 0.14 5.41
CA PHE A 121 25.59 1.01 6.39
C PHE A 121 27.04 0.57 6.64
N GLU A 122 27.28 -0.73 6.76
CA GLU A 122 28.63 -1.27 6.96
C GLU A 122 29.53 -1.01 5.75
N GLU A 123 29.03 -1.20 4.53
CA GLU A 123 29.81 -0.95 3.32
C GLU A 123 30.08 0.56 3.12
N THR A 124 29.11 1.41 3.42
CA THR A 124 29.25 2.86 3.33
C THR A 124 30.29 3.39 4.32
N LEU A 125 30.34 2.83 5.53
CA LEU A 125 31.38 3.15 6.53
C LEU A 125 32.79 2.86 6.01
N LYS A 126 33.00 1.73 5.32
CA LYS A 126 34.30 1.40 4.74
C LYS A 126 34.72 2.46 3.73
N ILE A 127 33.82 2.81 2.80
CA ILE A 127 34.06 3.83 1.77
C ILE A 127 34.35 5.20 2.41
N GLN A 128 33.60 5.58 3.45
CA GLN A 128 33.82 6.81 4.18
C GLN A 128 35.20 6.88 4.85
N ALA A 129 35.75 5.75 5.30
CA ALA A 129 37.04 5.72 5.97
C ALA A 129 38.24 5.99 5.05
N VAL A 130 38.06 5.91 3.73
CA VAL A 130 39.10 6.20 2.74
C VAL A 130 38.85 7.49 1.96
N LYS A 131 37.84 8.29 2.36
CA LYS A 131 37.46 9.52 1.66
C LYS A 131 38.61 10.53 1.55
N ASP A 132 39.49 10.61 2.55
CA ASP A 132 40.57 11.61 2.61
C ASP A 132 41.71 11.35 1.60
N PHE A 133 41.68 10.19 0.92
CA PHE A 133 42.56 9.88 -0.21
C PHE A 133 42.03 10.42 -1.55
N ALA A 134 40.72 10.68 -1.65
CA ALA A 134 40.12 11.32 -2.81
C ALA A 134 40.39 12.83 -2.76
N VAL A 135 41.48 13.26 -3.40
CA VAL A 135 41.96 14.66 -3.30
C VAL A 135 41.56 15.54 -4.49
N SER A 136 41.18 14.96 -5.63
CA SER A 136 40.64 15.71 -6.76
C SER A 136 39.14 15.96 -6.57
N GLU A 137 38.60 16.99 -7.22
CA GLU A 137 37.16 17.28 -7.18
C GLU A 137 36.34 16.11 -7.74
N GLU A 138 36.78 15.52 -8.85
CA GLU A 138 36.13 14.36 -9.47
C GLU A 138 36.12 13.13 -8.54
N ASP A 139 37.25 12.81 -7.92
CA ASP A 139 37.36 11.68 -7.01
C ASP A 139 36.55 11.91 -5.73
N SER A 140 36.57 13.14 -5.20
CA SER A 140 35.80 13.53 -4.02
C SER A 140 34.31 13.38 -4.30
N LYS A 141 33.84 13.88 -5.45
CA LYS A 141 32.47 13.74 -5.92
C LYS A 141 32.10 12.26 -6.08
N PHE A 142 32.98 11.46 -6.69
CA PHE A 142 32.79 10.03 -6.86
C PHE A 142 32.60 9.29 -5.53
N VAL A 143 33.47 9.54 -4.54
CA VAL A 143 33.35 8.92 -3.21
C VAL A 143 32.07 9.40 -2.52
N TYR A 144 31.82 10.70 -2.55
CA TYR A 144 30.65 11.31 -1.92
C TYR A 144 29.34 10.76 -2.46
N GLU A 145 29.15 10.72 -3.77
CA GLU A 145 27.95 10.14 -4.40
C GLU A 145 27.78 8.65 -4.03
N THR A 146 28.88 7.91 -3.91
CA THR A 146 28.83 6.49 -3.51
C THR A 146 28.31 6.35 -2.08
N ILE A 147 28.75 7.24 -1.17
CA ILE A 147 28.26 7.30 0.21
C ILE A 147 26.77 7.65 0.23
N VAL A 148 26.34 8.64 -0.57
CA VAL A 148 24.93 9.02 -0.69
C VAL A 148 24.07 7.84 -1.15
N TYR A 149 24.48 7.10 -2.18
CA TYR A 149 23.75 5.92 -2.63
C TYR A 149 23.65 4.85 -1.55
N GLY A 150 24.74 4.60 -0.83
CA GLY A 150 24.80 3.58 0.23
C GLY A 150 23.92 3.92 1.43
N ASN A 151 24.06 5.14 1.97
CA ASN A 151 23.24 5.61 3.08
C ASN A 151 21.76 5.67 2.70
N THR A 152 21.44 6.24 1.52
CA THR A 152 20.05 6.33 1.06
C THR A 152 19.44 4.95 0.85
N ALA A 153 20.17 3.99 0.25
CA ALA A 153 19.69 2.62 0.10
C ALA A 153 19.42 1.96 1.46
N GLY A 154 20.31 2.11 2.44
CA GLY A 154 20.15 1.57 3.79
C GLY A 154 18.92 2.14 4.50
N TYR A 155 18.74 3.46 4.47
CA TYR A 155 17.57 4.12 5.09
C TYR A 155 16.26 3.78 4.37
N VAL A 156 16.22 3.84 3.02
CA VAL A 156 15.04 3.47 2.25
C VAL A 156 14.66 2.01 2.50
N LEU A 157 15.62 1.09 2.58
CA LEU A 157 15.35 -0.31 2.86
C LEU A 157 14.78 -0.52 4.28
N ASN A 158 15.34 0.17 5.28
CA ASN A 158 14.78 0.20 6.63
C ASN A 158 13.35 0.76 6.65
N ALA A 159 13.07 1.81 5.88
CA ALA A 159 11.73 2.37 5.77
C ALA A 159 10.75 1.34 5.19
N ILE A 160 11.12 0.63 4.12
CA ILE A 160 10.32 -0.45 3.54
C ILE A 160 10.09 -1.58 4.55
N TRP A 161 11.13 -1.97 5.31
CA TRP A 161 11.00 -2.93 6.42
C TRP A 161 9.98 -2.49 7.46
N ALA A 162 10.06 -1.25 7.92
CA ALA A 162 9.13 -0.69 8.89
C ALA A 162 7.69 -0.64 8.36
N LEU A 163 7.49 -0.18 7.12
CA LEU A 163 6.18 -0.10 6.46
C LEU A 163 5.54 -1.48 6.24
N SER A 164 6.33 -2.52 5.99
CA SER A 164 5.80 -3.90 5.89
C SER A 164 5.11 -4.38 7.18
N ARG A 165 5.40 -3.71 8.31
CA ARG A 165 4.83 -3.98 9.64
C ARG A 165 3.90 -2.85 10.12
N PHE A 166 3.57 -1.89 9.26
CA PHE A 166 2.84 -0.66 9.61
C PHE A 166 3.53 0.21 10.69
N ASP A 167 4.85 0.11 10.86
CA ASP A 167 5.60 1.01 11.74
C ASP A 167 5.92 2.34 11.02
N VAL A 168 4.90 3.20 10.93
CA VAL A 168 4.99 4.50 10.25
C VAL A 168 6.02 5.42 10.90
N LYS A 169 6.17 5.37 12.23
CA LYS A 169 7.12 6.22 12.96
C LYS A 169 8.57 5.91 12.58
N SER A 170 8.95 4.63 12.62
CA SER A 170 10.30 4.23 12.20
C SER A 170 10.52 4.51 10.71
N ALA A 171 9.53 4.28 9.86
CA ALA A 171 9.63 4.60 8.44
C ALA A 171 9.87 6.10 8.19
N LEU A 172 9.11 6.97 8.85
CA LEU A 172 9.26 8.42 8.77
C LEU A 172 10.68 8.85 9.16
N LYS A 173 11.21 8.33 10.27
CA LYS A 173 12.58 8.64 10.72
C LYS A 173 13.64 8.24 9.70
N ASN A 174 13.49 7.09 9.04
CA ASN A 174 14.42 6.67 8.00
C ASN A 174 14.33 7.55 6.74
N ILE A 175 13.13 7.92 6.30
CA ILE A 175 12.97 8.82 5.13
C ILE A 175 13.52 10.21 5.44
N ASP A 176 13.36 10.69 6.67
CA ASP A 176 13.94 11.96 7.12
C ASP A 176 15.48 11.94 7.06
N GLU A 177 16.12 10.87 7.52
CA GLU A 177 17.58 10.75 7.39
C GLU A 177 18.05 10.48 5.96
N ALA A 178 17.27 9.75 5.15
CA ALA A 178 17.60 9.61 3.74
C ALA A 178 17.64 10.99 3.05
N LEU A 179 16.70 11.89 3.39
CA LEU A 179 16.66 13.25 2.85
C LEU A 179 17.84 14.12 3.33
N SER A 180 18.28 13.97 4.59
CA SER A 180 19.38 14.75 5.16
C SER A 180 20.73 14.41 4.53
N GLU A 181 20.90 13.16 4.07
CA GLU A 181 22.12 12.67 3.42
C GLU A 181 22.22 13.07 1.94
N ILE A 182 21.09 13.35 1.27
CA ILE A 182 21.09 13.72 -0.14
C ILE A 182 21.52 15.20 -0.28
N PRO A 183 22.50 15.55 -1.13
CA PRO A 183 22.94 16.92 -1.33
C PRO A 183 21.90 17.79 -2.06
N GLU A 184 22.05 19.12 -1.98
CA GLU A 184 21.36 20.07 -2.86
C GLU A 184 22.09 20.17 -4.21
N ASP A 185 22.00 19.09 -5.00
CA ASP A 185 22.58 19.02 -6.36
C ASP A 185 21.46 18.76 -7.39
N PRO A 186 21.51 19.39 -8.58
CA PRO A 186 20.52 19.19 -9.65
C PRO A 186 20.25 17.71 -9.97
N GLY A 187 21.27 16.85 -9.91
CA GLY A 187 21.17 15.41 -10.17
C GLY A 187 20.31 14.64 -9.15
N PHE A 188 20.07 15.20 -7.97
CA PHE A 188 19.26 14.58 -6.91
C PHE A 188 17.91 15.27 -6.68
N THR A 189 17.63 16.37 -7.38
CA THR A 189 16.47 17.24 -7.11
C THR A 189 15.14 16.48 -7.14
N LEU A 190 14.90 15.66 -8.17
CA LEU A 190 13.65 14.90 -8.29
C LEU A 190 13.55 13.80 -7.24
N MET A 191 14.66 13.16 -6.87
CA MET A 191 14.70 12.18 -5.79
C MET A 191 14.33 12.82 -4.45
N LYS A 192 14.93 13.98 -4.12
CA LYS A 192 14.57 14.74 -2.92
C LYS A 192 13.09 15.11 -2.89
N GLN A 193 12.54 15.56 -4.01
CA GLN A 193 11.12 15.90 -4.12
C GLN A 193 10.23 14.67 -3.88
N ARG A 194 10.58 13.52 -4.45
CA ARG A 194 9.88 12.25 -4.20
C ARG A 194 9.93 11.86 -2.73
N LEU A 195 11.11 11.81 -2.12
CA LEU A 195 11.25 11.45 -0.71
C LEU A 195 10.58 12.47 0.22
N SER A 196 10.53 13.74 -0.17
CA SER A 196 9.77 14.77 0.55
C SER A 196 8.27 14.50 0.50
N ALA A 197 7.73 14.09 -0.65
CA ALA A 197 6.32 13.68 -0.77
C ALA A 197 5.99 12.46 0.11
N VAL A 198 6.88 11.47 0.10
CA VAL A 198 6.79 10.30 1.00
C VAL A 198 6.82 10.73 2.47
N LYS A 199 7.76 11.59 2.86
CA LYS A 199 7.88 12.13 4.22
C LYS A 199 6.58 12.80 4.65
N THR A 200 6.00 13.66 3.81
CA THR A 200 4.73 14.34 4.09
C THR A 200 3.60 13.35 4.33
N MET A 201 3.50 12.28 3.53
CA MET A 201 2.49 11.23 3.70
C MET A 201 2.67 10.43 4.99
N LEU A 202 3.92 10.08 5.33
CA LEU A 202 4.21 9.38 6.59
C LEU A 202 3.94 10.28 7.80
N ALA A 203 4.24 11.58 7.71
CA ALA A 203 3.91 12.56 8.74
C ALA A 203 2.40 12.73 8.91
N SER A 204 1.62 12.73 7.82
CA SER A 204 0.15 12.73 7.88
C SER A 204 -0.38 11.54 8.70
N LEU A 205 0.12 10.34 8.42
CA LEU A 205 -0.28 9.13 9.16
C LEU A 205 0.18 9.17 10.63
N GLU A 206 1.38 9.68 10.92
CA GLU A 206 1.86 9.86 12.29
C GLU A 206 0.94 10.80 13.09
N GLN A 207 0.54 11.93 12.50
CA GLN A 207 -0.42 12.85 13.11
C GLN A 207 -1.79 12.19 13.32
N LEU A 208 -2.19 11.31 12.40
CA LEU A 208 -3.43 10.55 12.53
C LEU A 208 -3.37 9.57 13.72
N TYR A 209 -2.26 8.84 13.91
CA TYR A 209 -2.04 8.01 15.09
C TYR A 209 -2.00 8.82 16.40
N ALA A 210 -1.51 10.06 16.33
CA ALA A 210 -1.55 11.02 17.44
C ALA A 210 -2.94 11.66 17.66
N ARG A 211 -3.96 11.26 16.90
CA ARG A 211 -5.33 11.82 16.89
C ARG A 211 -5.43 13.30 16.49
N ASN A 212 -4.38 13.86 15.91
CA ASN A 212 -4.39 15.20 15.34
C ASN A 212 -4.94 15.17 13.90
N THR A 213 -6.26 14.96 13.78
CA THR A 213 -6.91 14.70 12.49
C THR A 213 -6.86 15.89 11.52
N ALA A 214 -6.89 17.12 12.03
CA ALA A 214 -6.80 18.32 11.20
C ALA A 214 -5.42 18.43 10.53
N ALA A 215 -4.34 18.33 11.30
CA ALA A 215 -2.99 18.34 10.75
C ALA A 215 -2.73 17.14 9.81
N ALA A 216 -3.26 15.96 10.15
CA ALA A 216 -3.18 14.79 9.28
C ALA A 216 -3.84 15.05 7.92
N LEU A 217 -5.03 15.67 7.89
CA LEU A 217 -5.75 16.00 6.66
C LEU A 217 -4.99 17.04 5.81
N ASP A 218 -4.49 18.11 6.42
CA ASP A 218 -3.73 19.15 5.72
C ASP A 218 -2.43 18.61 5.10
N LEU A 219 -1.70 17.78 5.85
CA LEU A 219 -0.51 17.10 5.36
C LEU A 219 -0.83 16.12 4.23
N ALA A 220 -1.92 15.35 4.34
CA ALA A 220 -2.32 14.43 3.28
C ALA A 220 -2.65 15.17 1.98
N LYS A 221 -3.36 16.30 2.08
CA LYS A 221 -3.64 17.15 0.91
C LYS A 221 -2.34 17.67 0.28
N THR A 222 -1.44 18.21 1.11
CA THR A 222 -0.12 18.69 0.68
C THR A 222 0.68 17.61 -0.04
N GLY A 223 0.69 16.38 0.48
CA GLY A 223 1.38 15.27 -0.15
C GLY A 223 0.79 14.87 -1.51
N VAL A 224 -0.55 14.93 -1.68
CA VAL A 224 -1.20 14.70 -2.98
C VAL A 224 -0.77 15.77 -4.00
N ASP A 225 -0.74 17.03 -3.58
CA ASP A 225 -0.30 18.15 -4.42
C ASP A 225 1.18 18.01 -4.81
N GLN A 226 2.04 17.56 -3.89
CA GLN A 226 3.45 17.26 -4.16
C GLN A 226 3.61 16.16 -5.22
N TYR A 227 2.80 15.09 -5.17
CA TYR A 227 2.83 14.03 -6.19
C TYR A 227 2.31 14.50 -7.55
N ASN A 228 1.28 15.36 -7.59
CA ASN A 228 0.80 15.96 -8.84
C ASN A 228 1.91 16.79 -9.52
N LEU A 229 2.54 17.70 -8.76
CA LEU A 229 3.65 18.52 -9.25
C LEU A 229 4.85 17.67 -9.68
N LEU A 230 5.16 16.60 -8.96
CA LEU A 230 6.27 15.70 -9.31
C LEU A 230 6.00 14.94 -10.62
N LEU A 231 4.77 14.46 -10.82
CA LEU A 231 4.37 13.80 -12.07
C LEU A 231 4.43 14.74 -13.28
N GLU A 232 4.08 16.01 -13.10
CA GLU A 232 4.23 17.04 -14.14
C GLU A 232 5.71 17.28 -14.51
N ARG A 233 6.60 17.29 -13.51
CA ARG A 233 8.04 17.57 -13.69
C ARG A 233 8.83 16.43 -14.32
N VAL A 234 8.49 15.18 -14.03
CA VAL A 234 9.20 14.01 -14.59
C VAL A 234 8.99 13.89 -16.10
N GLY A 235 7.88 14.43 -16.63
CA GLY A 235 7.57 14.37 -18.06
C GLY A 235 7.43 12.94 -18.57
N SER A 236 7.88 12.69 -19.80
CA SER A 236 7.90 11.37 -20.44
C SER A 236 9.26 10.65 -20.36
N SER A 237 10.30 11.30 -19.84
CA SER A 237 11.64 10.73 -19.81
C SER A 237 11.80 9.73 -18.67
N PRO A 238 12.31 8.51 -18.92
CA PRO A 238 12.52 7.51 -17.88
C PRO A 238 13.73 7.89 -17.02
N ILE A 239 13.47 8.45 -15.85
CA ILE A 239 14.49 8.67 -14.81
C ILE A 239 14.44 7.46 -13.87
N PRO A 240 15.49 6.62 -13.79
CA PRO A 240 15.48 5.38 -13.01
C PRO A 240 15.11 5.58 -11.54
N GLU A 241 15.58 6.68 -10.95
CA GLU A 241 15.34 7.11 -9.58
C GLU A 241 13.88 7.53 -9.33
N VAL A 242 13.21 8.04 -10.37
CA VAL A 242 11.89 8.66 -10.30
C VAL A 242 11.04 8.23 -11.49
N ASN A 243 10.65 6.95 -11.45
CA ASN A 243 9.84 6.34 -12.51
C ASN A 243 8.38 6.79 -12.43
N LYS A 244 7.81 7.27 -13.55
CA LYS A 244 6.42 7.75 -13.64
C LYS A 244 5.39 6.72 -13.17
N GLY A 245 5.52 5.46 -13.57
CA GLY A 245 4.60 4.40 -13.16
C GLY A 245 4.63 4.15 -11.65
N VAL A 246 5.82 4.23 -11.04
CA VAL A 246 5.97 4.12 -9.57
C VAL A 246 5.31 5.32 -8.88
N LEU A 247 5.53 6.54 -9.40
CA LEU A 247 4.90 7.74 -8.87
C LEU A 247 3.37 7.74 -8.98
N GLU A 248 2.80 7.16 -10.05
CA GLU A 248 1.36 7.00 -10.17
C GLU A 248 0.80 6.07 -9.08
N VAL A 249 1.51 4.99 -8.75
CA VAL A 249 1.14 4.11 -7.62
C VAL A 249 1.26 4.84 -6.28
N GLU A 250 2.34 5.59 -6.07
CA GLU A 250 2.51 6.39 -4.85
C GLU A 250 1.44 7.49 -4.74
N LYS A 251 1.03 8.11 -5.85
CA LYS A 251 -0.09 9.05 -5.90
C LYS A 251 -1.41 8.39 -5.49
N ILE A 252 -1.71 7.19 -5.99
CA ILE A 252 -2.92 6.45 -5.59
C ILE A 252 -2.90 6.16 -4.07
N ALA A 253 -1.74 5.80 -3.52
CA ALA A 253 -1.55 5.61 -2.09
C ALA A 253 -1.77 6.93 -1.31
N ALA A 254 -1.20 8.02 -1.81
CA ALA A 254 -1.36 9.37 -1.29
C ALA A 254 -2.83 9.82 -1.23
N GLU A 255 -3.58 9.64 -2.31
CA GLU A 255 -5.01 9.96 -2.33
C GLU A 255 -5.83 9.03 -1.40
N SER A 256 -5.36 7.80 -1.18
CA SER A 256 -5.97 6.87 -0.22
C SER A 256 -5.76 7.34 1.22
N ILE A 257 -4.55 7.82 1.55
CA ILE A 257 -4.23 8.42 2.85
C ILE A 257 -5.07 9.69 3.06
N TYR A 258 -5.25 10.52 2.03
CA TYR A 258 -6.13 11.68 2.09
C TYR A 258 -7.58 11.30 2.43
N ARG A 259 -8.16 10.32 1.72
CA ARG A 259 -9.52 9.83 2.00
C ARG A 259 -9.65 9.25 3.42
N LEU A 260 -8.62 8.56 3.90
CA LEU A 260 -8.54 8.05 5.26
C LEU A 260 -8.52 9.19 6.29
N SER A 261 -7.65 10.18 6.12
CA SER A 261 -7.54 11.33 7.02
C SER A 261 -8.82 12.16 7.05
N ASP A 262 -9.48 12.34 5.90
CA ASP A 262 -10.77 13.03 5.77
C ASP A 262 -11.89 12.29 6.52
N ALA A 263 -11.98 10.97 6.31
CA ALA A 263 -12.93 10.12 7.03
C ALA A 263 -12.69 10.12 8.54
N ALA A 264 -11.42 10.05 8.97
CA ALA A 264 -11.06 10.07 10.39
C ALA A 264 -11.33 11.44 11.04
N HIS A 265 -11.06 12.54 10.32
CA HIS A 265 -11.43 13.88 10.76
C HIS A 265 -12.94 14.02 10.93
N LYS A 266 -13.73 13.44 10.01
CA LYS A 266 -15.19 13.42 10.13
C LYS A 266 -15.66 12.63 11.36
N PHE A 267 -15.04 11.50 11.68
CA PHE A 267 -15.32 10.76 12.92
C PHE A 267 -15.00 11.57 14.16
N PHE A 268 -13.82 12.18 14.19
CA PHE A 268 -13.38 13.00 15.32
C PHE A 268 -14.31 14.18 15.58
N THR A 269 -14.73 14.90 14.53
CA THR A 269 -15.69 16.02 14.65
C THR A 269 -17.08 15.56 15.07
N ALA A 270 -17.44 14.29 14.83
CA ALA A 270 -18.68 13.67 15.31
C ALA A 270 -18.53 13.05 16.72
N GLY A 271 -17.39 13.21 17.39
CA GLY A 271 -17.15 12.69 18.75
C GLY A 271 -16.76 11.20 18.84
N ARG A 272 -16.38 10.56 17.72
CA ARG A 272 -15.88 9.17 17.67
C ARG A 272 -14.35 9.10 17.69
N ASP A 273 -13.79 7.93 18.01
CA ASP A 273 -12.33 7.75 17.95
C ASP A 273 -11.89 7.67 16.48
N PRO A 274 -11.06 8.60 15.97
CA PRO A 274 -10.60 8.59 14.57
C PRO A 274 -9.81 7.32 14.21
N LEU A 275 -9.23 6.63 15.21
CA LEU A 275 -8.47 5.40 14.99
C LEU A 275 -9.33 4.19 14.64
N GLU A 276 -10.65 4.25 14.79
CA GLU A 276 -11.55 3.18 14.36
C GLU A 276 -11.41 2.89 12.86
N ILE A 277 -11.34 3.94 12.03
CA ILE A 277 -11.17 3.81 10.58
C ILE A 277 -9.75 3.34 10.24
N VAL A 278 -8.73 3.84 10.96
CA VAL A 278 -7.32 3.44 10.75
C VAL A 278 -7.14 1.95 10.96
N LYS A 279 -7.66 1.41 12.06
CA LYS A 279 -7.61 -0.03 12.37
C LYS A 279 -8.29 -0.88 11.29
N TRP A 280 -9.40 -0.38 10.75
CA TRP A 280 -10.06 -1.03 9.63
C TRP A 280 -9.12 -1.09 8.41
N VAL A 281 -8.53 0.05 8.00
CA VAL A 281 -7.62 0.12 6.85
C VAL A 281 -6.44 -0.82 7.04
N GLU A 282 -5.78 -0.82 8.19
CA GLU A 282 -4.64 -1.72 8.47
C GLU A 282 -5.01 -3.20 8.32
N THR A 283 -6.20 -3.57 8.79
CA THR A 283 -6.69 -4.95 8.71
C THR A 283 -7.06 -5.31 7.28
N TYR A 284 -7.77 -4.42 6.58
CA TYR A 284 -8.24 -4.64 5.22
C TYR A 284 -7.11 -4.58 4.18
N MET A 285 -6.11 -3.72 4.32
CA MET A 285 -5.02 -3.59 3.34
C MET A 285 -4.23 -4.89 3.15
N ARG A 286 -4.18 -5.75 4.17
CA ARG A 286 -3.62 -7.10 4.05
C ARG A 286 -4.47 -7.99 3.14
N VAL A 287 -5.80 -7.88 3.26
CA VAL A 287 -6.77 -8.60 2.41
C VAL A 287 -6.72 -8.08 0.98
N PHE A 288 -6.75 -6.76 0.79
CA PHE A 288 -6.63 -6.12 -0.52
C PHE A 288 -5.34 -6.55 -1.22
N LYS A 289 -4.21 -6.53 -0.51
CA LYS A 289 -2.93 -6.99 -1.05
C LYS A 289 -2.99 -8.46 -1.47
N TRP A 290 -3.53 -9.34 -0.63
CA TRP A 290 -3.69 -10.75 -0.98
C TRP A 290 -4.58 -10.92 -2.24
N LEU A 291 -5.74 -10.26 -2.27
CA LEU A 291 -6.64 -10.25 -3.44
C LEU A 291 -5.90 -9.79 -4.70
N ARG A 292 -5.16 -8.69 -4.59
CA ARG A 292 -4.40 -8.13 -5.69
C ARG A 292 -3.34 -9.08 -6.22
N ASP A 293 -2.57 -9.68 -5.33
CA ASP A 293 -1.44 -10.53 -5.70
C ASP A 293 -1.91 -11.88 -6.26
N THR A 294 -3.01 -12.44 -5.71
CA THR A 294 -3.66 -13.69 -6.13
C THR A 294 -4.42 -13.52 -7.45
N PHE A 295 -5.25 -12.49 -7.57
CA PHE A 295 -6.14 -12.27 -8.73
C PHE A 295 -5.59 -11.26 -9.74
N LYS A 296 -4.32 -10.84 -9.60
CA LYS A 296 -3.63 -9.86 -10.45
C LYS A 296 -4.43 -8.58 -10.64
N ARG A 297 -5.00 -8.05 -9.55
CA ARG A 297 -5.82 -6.84 -9.61
C ARG A 297 -4.95 -5.59 -9.78
N PRO A 298 -5.46 -4.55 -10.45
CA PRO A 298 -4.80 -3.26 -10.51
C PRO A 298 -4.86 -2.57 -9.14
N VAL A 299 -3.83 -1.79 -8.80
CA VAL A 299 -3.84 -0.96 -7.57
C VAL A 299 -4.88 0.15 -7.65
N GLN A 300 -5.30 0.54 -8.86
CA GLN A 300 -6.32 1.53 -9.15
C GLN A 300 -7.67 1.19 -8.51
N ASP A 301 -7.98 -0.09 -8.28
CA ASP A 301 -9.18 -0.51 -7.56
C ASP A 301 -9.27 0.13 -6.15
N LEU A 302 -8.11 0.42 -5.54
CA LEU A 302 -8.03 1.02 -4.21
C LEU A 302 -8.69 2.41 -4.16
N VAL A 303 -8.64 3.17 -5.26
CA VAL A 303 -9.21 4.53 -5.31
C VAL A 303 -10.70 4.49 -5.01
N GLU A 304 -11.43 3.61 -5.69
CA GLU A 304 -12.88 3.44 -5.50
C GLU A 304 -13.20 2.85 -4.13
N ILE A 305 -12.43 1.85 -3.69
CA ILE A 305 -12.62 1.20 -2.39
C ILE A 305 -12.47 2.22 -1.25
N MET A 306 -11.45 3.07 -1.29
CA MET A 306 -11.21 4.11 -0.28
C MET A 306 -12.23 5.24 -0.35
N ASP A 307 -12.77 5.55 -1.54
CA ASP A 307 -13.86 6.52 -1.67
C ASP A 307 -15.16 5.99 -1.05
N ASN A 308 -15.48 4.71 -1.29
CA ASN A 308 -16.63 4.05 -0.68
C ASN A 308 -16.48 3.89 0.84
N LEU A 309 -15.25 3.66 1.33
CA LEU A 309 -14.93 3.67 2.76
C LEU A 309 -15.26 5.04 3.38
N LYS A 310 -14.80 6.13 2.75
CA LYS A 310 -15.07 7.49 3.20
C LYS A 310 -16.57 7.76 3.24
N LYS A 311 -17.32 7.41 2.19
CA LYS A 311 -18.79 7.55 2.16
C LYS A 311 -19.46 6.75 3.28
N LEU A 312 -19.00 5.52 3.54
CA LEU A 312 -19.49 4.72 4.66
C LEU A 312 -19.24 5.41 5.99
N ALA A 313 -18.02 5.91 6.23
CA ALA A 313 -17.70 6.66 7.43
C ALA A 313 -18.64 7.88 7.58
N TYR A 314 -18.84 8.66 6.53
CA TYR A 314 -19.73 9.81 6.58
C TYR A 314 -21.16 9.40 6.95
N SER A 315 -21.63 8.28 6.40
CA SER A 315 -22.94 7.73 6.73
C SER A 315 -23.11 7.35 8.20
N LYS A 316 -22.03 6.96 8.89
CA LYS A 316 -22.01 6.66 10.32
C LYS A 316 -22.04 7.90 11.20
N THR A 317 -21.85 9.08 10.62
CA THR A 317 -21.89 10.39 11.30
C THR A 317 -23.18 11.17 11.01
N GLY A 318 -24.18 10.54 10.39
CA GLY A 318 -25.48 11.16 10.07
C GLY A 318 -25.59 11.74 8.66
N SER A 319 -24.55 11.66 7.82
CA SER A 319 -24.62 12.14 6.43
C SER A 319 -25.30 11.11 5.49
N PRO A 320 -26.18 11.52 4.55
CA PRO A 320 -26.80 10.59 3.60
C PRO A 320 -25.90 10.34 2.37
N GLU A 321 -24.79 9.62 2.57
CA GLU A 321 -23.75 9.40 1.55
C GLU A 321 -23.77 8.00 0.92
N VAL A 322 -24.65 7.11 1.40
CA VAL A 322 -24.73 5.71 0.94
C VAL A 322 -26.17 5.32 0.68
N ASN A 323 -26.39 4.45 -0.30
CA ASN A 323 -27.70 3.86 -0.54
C ASN A 323 -27.91 2.69 0.41
N VAL A 324 -29.05 2.67 1.09
CA VAL A 324 -29.38 1.69 2.11
C VAL A 324 -30.77 1.14 1.84
N LEU A 325 -30.95 -0.16 2.02
CA LEU A 325 -32.28 -0.77 2.04
C LEU A 325 -32.96 -0.45 3.39
N PRO A 326 -34.12 0.25 3.41
CA PRO A 326 -34.82 0.61 4.64
C PRO A 326 -35.44 -0.65 5.28
N SER A 327 -34.67 -1.28 6.16
CA SER A 327 -35.03 -2.50 6.90
C SER A 327 -34.12 -2.63 8.12
N ARG A 328 -34.45 -3.52 9.06
CA ARG A 328 -33.65 -3.72 10.27
C ARG A 328 -32.62 -4.84 10.06
N GLY A 329 -31.46 -4.69 10.69
CA GLY A 329 -30.45 -5.74 10.77
C GLY A 329 -29.29 -5.33 11.66
N SER A 330 -28.59 -6.33 12.20
CA SER A 330 -27.41 -6.13 13.06
C SER A 330 -26.14 -5.82 12.26
N LEU A 331 -26.13 -6.11 10.96
CA LEU A 331 -24.95 -6.03 10.10
C LEU A 331 -25.32 -5.59 8.69
N TYR A 332 -24.62 -4.60 8.13
CA TYR A 332 -24.86 -4.14 6.76
C TYR A 332 -23.78 -4.66 5.83
N VAL A 333 -24.21 -5.30 4.75
CA VAL A 333 -23.34 -5.87 3.72
C VAL A 333 -23.48 -5.04 2.43
N PRO A 334 -22.38 -4.59 1.84
CA PRO A 334 -22.38 -3.82 0.60
C PRO A 334 -22.58 -4.73 -0.61
N PHE A 335 -23.43 -4.32 -1.54
CA PHE A 335 -23.69 -4.97 -2.82
C PHE A 335 -23.50 -3.99 -3.96
N HIS A 336 -22.70 -4.36 -4.95
CA HIS A 336 -22.70 -3.66 -6.23
C HIS A 336 -23.97 -4.01 -6.99
N VAL A 337 -24.61 -2.99 -7.54
CA VAL A 337 -25.74 -3.13 -8.45
C VAL A 337 -25.17 -3.10 -9.87
N VAL A 338 -25.30 -4.21 -10.58
CA VAL A 338 -24.78 -4.37 -11.95
C VAL A 338 -25.94 -4.55 -12.91
N GLU A 339 -26.02 -3.68 -13.91
CA GLU A 339 -26.91 -3.84 -15.05
C GLU A 339 -26.21 -4.68 -16.12
N CYS A 340 -26.85 -5.77 -16.50
CA CYS A 340 -26.44 -6.61 -17.61
C CYS A 340 -27.41 -6.43 -18.78
N ARG A 341 -26.86 -6.22 -19.97
CA ARG A 341 -27.61 -6.23 -21.24
C ARG A 341 -27.07 -7.34 -22.09
N PHE A 342 -27.96 -8.13 -22.69
CA PHE A 342 -27.54 -9.20 -23.58
C PHE A 342 -28.50 -9.41 -24.74
N SER A 343 -27.94 -9.78 -25.89
CA SER A 343 -28.70 -10.18 -27.08
C SER A 343 -28.72 -11.70 -27.20
N PHE A 344 -29.83 -12.25 -27.71
CA PHE A 344 -29.98 -13.69 -27.87
C PHE A 344 -30.58 -14.09 -29.21
N VAL A 345 -30.49 -15.38 -29.54
CA VAL A 345 -31.11 -16.00 -30.72
C VAL A 345 -32.31 -16.87 -30.36
N LYS A 346 -33.27 -16.99 -31.27
CA LYS A 346 -34.46 -17.84 -31.12
C LYS A 346 -34.35 -19.11 -31.97
N GLY A 347 -34.92 -20.21 -31.45
CA GLY A 347 -35.07 -21.46 -32.19
C GLY A 347 -33.77 -22.25 -32.40
N ILE A 348 -33.84 -23.30 -33.23
CA ILE A 348 -32.71 -24.17 -33.61
C ILE A 348 -31.89 -23.54 -34.75
N VAL A 349 -32.58 -22.80 -35.63
CA VAL A 349 -31.96 -21.97 -36.66
C VAL A 349 -31.75 -20.62 -36.01
N PHE A 350 -30.52 -20.29 -35.60
CA PHE A 350 -30.07 -19.08 -34.88
C PHE A 350 -30.59 -17.74 -35.49
N ARG A 351 -31.91 -17.52 -35.47
CA ARG A 351 -32.55 -16.31 -35.96
C ARG A 351 -32.31 -15.23 -34.93
N LYS A 352 -32.05 -14.02 -35.40
CA LYS A 352 -31.89 -12.83 -34.56
C LYS A 352 -33.09 -12.75 -33.60
N GLY A 353 -32.80 -12.85 -32.31
CA GLY A 353 -33.80 -12.69 -31.26
C GLY A 353 -33.91 -11.23 -30.83
N GLY A 354 -34.03 -10.99 -29.53
CA GLY A 354 -34.16 -9.66 -28.94
C GLY A 354 -32.99 -9.29 -28.02
N GLU A 355 -33.11 -8.12 -27.39
CA GLU A 355 -32.26 -7.66 -26.29
C GLU A 355 -33.03 -7.85 -24.97
N SER A 356 -32.35 -8.37 -23.96
CA SER A 356 -32.85 -8.52 -22.60
C SER A 356 -31.98 -7.72 -21.63
N ARG A 357 -32.59 -7.21 -20.55
CA ARG A 357 -31.92 -6.44 -19.50
C ARG A 357 -32.18 -7.02 -18.12
N LEU A 358 -31.13 -7.21 -17.36
CA LEU A 358 -31.15 -7.83 -16.04
C LEU A 358 -30.36 -6.97 -15.06
N THR A 359 -30.88 -6.79 -13.85
CA THR A 359 -30.09 -6.24 -12.74
C THR A 359 -29.64 -7.39 -11.86
N VAL A 360 -28.37 -7.39 -11.49
CA VAL A 360 -27.73 -8.42 -10.66
C VAL A 360 -27.07 -7.74 -9.46
N LEU A 361 -27.21 -8.34 -8.28
CA LEU A 361 -26.51 -7.91 -7.08
C LEU A 361 -25.24 -8.74 -6.89
N VAL A 362 -24.13 -8.07 -6.62
CA VAL A 362 -22.85 -8.71 -6.30
C VAL A 362 -22.44 -8.32 -4.89
N ALA A 363 -22.40 -9.28 -3.97
CA ALA A 363 -21.87 -9.06 -2.63
C ALA A 363 -20.43 -8.55 -2.77
N SER A 364 -20.12 -7.43 -2.09
CA SER A 364 -18.87 -6.71 -2.30
C SER A 364 -17.79 -7.09 -1.29
N ILE A 365 -17.94 -8.23 -0.60
CA ILE A 365 -16.98 -8.75 0.37
C ILE A 365 -16.24 -10.06 -0.04
N PRO A 366 -16.04 -10.43 -1.33
CA PRO A 366 -15.10 -11.49 -1.70
C PRO A 366 -13.71 -11.32 -1.06
N PRO A 367 -13.01 -12.42 -0.71
CA PRO A 367 -13.35 -13.83 -0.94
C PRO A 367 -14.27 -14.43 0.15
N TYR A 368 -14.88 -13.60 0.99
CA TYR A 368 -15.56 -14.06 2.21
C TYR A 368 -16.98 -14.56 1.99
N VAL A 369 -17.43 -14.65 0.73
CA VAL A 369 -18.75 -15.17 0.34
C VAL A 369 -18.55 -16.31 -0.65
N GLU A 370 -19.24 -17.44 -0.44
CA GLU A 370 -19.12 -18.62 -1.30
C GLU A 370 -19.52 -18.33 -2.75
N ASN A 371 -20.63 -17.61 -2.94
CA ASN A 371 -21.14 -17.18 -4.24
C ASN A 371 -21.47 -15.69 -4.19
N PRO A 372 -20.56 -14.80 -4.62
CA PRO A 372 -20.78 -13.36 -4.46
C PRO A 372 -21.81 -12.79 -5.44
N VAL A 373 -22.01 -13.43 -6.59
CA VAL A 373 -23.05 -13.04 -7.56
C VAL A 373 -24.36 -13.71 -7.18
N LEU A 374 -25.42 -12.92 -6.96
CA LEU A 374 -26.74 -13.46 -6.68
C LEU A 374 -27.30 -14.17 -7.93
N ASP A 375 -27.81 -15.40 -7.76
CA ASP A 375 -28.37 -16.20 -8.85
C ASP A 375 -29.77 -15.72 -9.26
N VAL A 376 -29.82 -14.66 -10.05
CA VAL A 376 -31.09 -14.04 -10.48
C VAL A 376 -31.86 -14.94 -11.45
N LEU A 377 -31.16 -15.59 -12.38
CA LEU A 377 -31.73 -16.43 -13.43
C LEU A 377 -31.99 -17.88 -13.00
N GLY A 378 -31.58 -18.28 -11.80
CA GLY A 378 -31.80 -19.64 -11.31
C GLY A 378 -30.90 -20.69 -11.98
N VAL A 379 -29.68 -20.31 -12.35
CA VAL A 379 -28.65 -21.18 -12.94
C VAL A 379 -28.36 -22.39 -12.04
N TYR A 380 -28.30 -22.17 -10.73
CA TYR A 380 -27.98 -23.19 -9.74
C TYR A 380 -29.23 -23.86 -9.16
N THR A 381 -30.38 -23.17 -9.22
CA THR A 381 -31.67 -23.73 -8.76
C THR A 381 -32.39 -24.57 -9.82
N GLY A 382 -31.94 -24.50 -11.08
CA GLY A 382 -32.45 -25.30 -12.19
C GLY A 382 -33.78 -24.83 -12.78
N ARG A 383 -34.32 -23.70 -12.29
CA ARG A 383 -35.59 -23.11 -12.75
C ARG A 383 -35.36 -21.90 -13.66
N MET A 384 -34.59 -22.10 -14.73
CA MET A 384 -34.18 -21.01 -15.60
C MET A 384 -35.20 -20.76 -16.72
N PRO A 385 -35.81 -19.56 -16.78
CA PRO A 385 -36.73 -19.22 -17.87
C PRO A 385 -35.95 -19.03 -19.19
N PRO A 386 -36.62 -19.07 -20.36
CA PRO A 386 -35.96 -18.75 -21.62
C PRO A 386 -35.46 -17.29 -21.64
N PRO A 387 -34.44 -16.95 -22.46
CA PRO A 387 -33.88 -15.59 -22.54
C PRO A 387 -34.88 -14.47 -22.83
N GLU A 388 -36.01 -14.82 -23.44
CA GLU A 388 -37.13 -13.93 -23.80
C GLU A 388 -38.03 -13.55 -22.61
N ARG A 389 -37.95 -14.30 -21.51
CA ARG A 389 -38.86 -14.19 -20.36
C ARG A 389 -38.09 -14.14 -19.04
N ILE A 390 -37.00 -13.37 -19.04
CA ILE A 390 -36.09 -13.27 -17.89
C ILE A 390 -36.74 -12.62 -16.67
N GLU A 391 -37.83 -11.89 -16.87
CA GLU A 391 -38.70 -11.35 -15.83
C GLU A 391 -39.45 -12.43 -15.04
N GLU A 392 -39.60 -13.64 -15.59
CA GLU A 392 -40.14 -14.81 -14.89
C GLU A 392 -39.08 -15.49 -14.00
N ALA A 393 -37.84 -15.02 -14.02
CA ALA A 393 -36.75 -15.64 -13.28
C ALA A 393 -36.93 -15.51 -11.76
N PRO A 394 -36.52 -16.53 -10.98
CA PRO A 394 -36.82 -16.60 -9.55
C PRO A 394 -36.26 -15.43 -8.74
N GLY A 395 -35.10 -14.88 -9.11
CA GLY A 395 -34.49 -13.76 -8.41
C GLY A 395 -34.85 -12.38 -8.98
N TYR A 396 -35.53 -12.30 -10.12
CA TYR A 396 -35.75 -11.04 -10.84
C TYR A 396 -36.53 -10.01 -10.01
N SER A 397 -37.68 -10.42 -9.48
CA SER A 397 -38.54 -9.57 -8.66
C SER A 397 -37.86 -9.15 -7.36
N LEU A 398 -37.12 -10.08 -6.72
CA LEU A 398 -36.38 -9.81 -5.50
C LEU A 398 -35.34 -8.70 -5.71
N VAL A 399 -34.48 -8.82 -6.73
CA VAL A 399 -33.45 -7.82 -7.01
C VAL A 399 -34.06 -6.49 -7.39
N LYS A 400 -35.07 -6.48 -8.27
CA LYS A 400 -35.77 -5.25 -8.66
C LYS A 400 -36.39 -4.54 -7.46
N ASN A 401 -37.01 -5.28 -6.54
CA ASN A 401 -37.59 -4.74 -5.32
C ASN A 401 -36.53 -4.21 -4.35
N ILE A 402 -35.37 -4.86 -4.23
CA ILE A 402 -34.26 -4.37 -3.40
C ILE A 402 -33.73 -3.04 -3.96
N VAL A 403 -33.40 -3.00 -5.25
CA VAL A 403 -32.79 -1.82 -5.89
C VAL A 403 -33.75 -0.63 -5.90
N SER A 404 -35.03 -0.84 -6.22
CA SER A 404 -36.03 0.23 -6.22
C SER A 404 -36.42 0.73 -4.82
N SER A 405 -36.21 -0.07 -3.77
CA SER A 405 -36.46 0.34 -2.38
C SER A 405 -35.27 1.03 -1.73
N ALA A 406 -34.09 1.00 -2.36
CA ALA A 406 -32.89 1.59 -1.77
C ALA A 406 -33.01 3.11 -1.75
N ILE A 407 -32.66 3.73 -0.62
CA ILE A 407 -32.70 5.18 -0.43
C ILE A 407 -31.33 5.68 -0.03
N SER A 408 -30.97 6.90 -0.43
CA SER A 408 -29.80 7.56 0.16
C SER A 408 -30.10 7.94 1.61
N SER A 409 -29.33 7.40 2.55
CA SER A 409 -29.57 7.59 3.98
C SER A 409 -28.28 7.46 4.77
N SER A 410 -28.26 8.08 5.95
CA SER A 410 -27.26 7.76 6.98
C SER A 410 -27.50 6.36 7.53
N MET A 411 -26.44 5.71 7.99
CA MET A 411 -26.54 4.46 8.75
C MET A 411 -26.61 4.75 10.25
N PRO A 412 -27.30 3.91 11.03
CA PRO A 412 -27.17 3.96 12.48
C PRO A 412 -25.70 3.78 12.89
N GLY A 413 -25.24 4.63 13.81
CA GLY A 413 -23.82 4.68 14.23
C GLY A 413 -23.33 3.39 14.89
N GLU A 414 -24.19 2.73 15.68
CA GLU A 414 -23.90 1.52 16.47
C GLU A 414 -23.91 0.22 15.66
N VAL A 415 -24.50 0.27 14.47
CA VAL A 415 -24.64 -0.92 13.64
C VAL A 415 -23.31 -1.20 12.95
N ARG A 416 -22.93 -2.47 12.79
CA ARG A 416 -21.71 -2.81 12.04
C ARG A 416 -21.96 -2.78 10.54
N ALA A 417 -21.03 -2.22 9.78
CA ALA A 417 -21.09 -2.27 8.32
C ALA A 417 -19.75 -2.69 7.72
N PHE A 418 -19.79 -3.57 6.73
CA PHE A 418 -18.61 -3.83 5.91
C PHE A 418 -18.48 -2.74 4.85
N PRO A 419 -17.35 -2.05 4.71
CA PRO A 419 -17.04 -1.36 3.46
C PRO A 419 -16.83 -2.36 2.32
N PRO A 420 -17.00 -1.94 1.05
CA PRO A 420 -16.79 -2.83 -0.09
C PRO A 420 -15.30 -3.18 -0.22
N PHE A 421 -15.02 -4.47 -0.41
CA PHE A 421 -13.69 -5.04 -0.59
C PHE A 421 -13.27 -5.17 -2.05
N ILE A 422 -14.19 -4.95 -2.99
CA ILE A 422 -13.98 -5.04 -4.43
C ILE A 422 -14.42 -3.74 -5.10
N SER A 423 -13.85 -3.44 -6.26
CA SER A 423 -14.28 -2.35 -7.13
C SER A 423 -15.49 -2.74 -7.99
N SER A 424 -16.17 -1.74 -8.52
CA SER A 424 -17.19 -1.85 -9.57
C SER A 424 -16.73 -2.73 -10.75
N ILE A 425 -15.51 -2.52 -11.23
CA ILE A 425 -14.91 -3.28 -12.35
C ILE A 425 -14.77 -4.77 -11.99
N LEU A 426 -14.45 -5.11 -10.74
CA LEU A 426 -14.44 -6.52 -10.34
C LEU A 426 -15.85 -7.09 -10.27
N ALA A 427 -16.83 -6.33 -9.77
CA ALA A 427 -18.22 -6.76 -9.75
C ALA A 427 -18.75 -7.05 -11.17
N GLU A 428 -18.44 -6.20 -12.14
CA GLU A 428 -18.76 -6.41 -13.56
C GLU A 428 -18.16 -7.73 -14.08
N LYS A 429 -16.87 -7.96 -13.85
CA LYS A 429 -16.20 -9.22 -14.27
C LYS A 429 -16.81 -10.46 -13.63
N LEU A 430 -17.25 -10.37 -12.37
CA LEU A 430 -17.94 -11.48 -11.69
C LEU A 430 -19.29 -11.77 -12.35
N VAL A 431 -20.02 -10.72 -12.74
CA VAL A 431 -21.28 -10.87 -13.49
C VAL A 431 -21.04 -11.41 -14.90
N ASP A 432 -19.98 -11.00 -15.59
CA ASP A 432 -19.62 -11.56 -16.89
C ASP A 432 -19.41 -13.08 -16.81
N GLY A 433 -18.68 -13.56 -15.79
CA GLY A 433 -18.52 -14.99 -15.55
C GLY A 433 -19.84 -15.71 -15.21
N TYR A 434 -20.74 -15.05 -14.48
CA TYR A 434 -22.09 -15.56 -14.25
C TYR A 434 -22.89 -15.67 -15.55
N ILE A 435 -22.86 -14.65 -16.41
CA ILE A 435 -23.55 -14.65 -17.71
C ILE A 435 -22.96 -15.68 -18.67
N GLU A 436 -21.66 -15.94 -18.61
CA GLU A 436 -21.02 -17.04 -19.35
C GLU A 436 -21.58 -18.39 -18.90
N ALA A 437 -21.71 -18.62 -17.59
CA ALA A 437 -22.33 -19.83 -17.04
C ALA A 437 -23.81 -19.96 -17.46
N VAL A 438 -24.56 -18.86 -17.46
CA VAL A 438 -25.93 -18.78 -17.99
C VAL A 438 -25.95 -19.16 -19.47
N ASN A 439 -25.06 -18.61 -20.29
CA ASN A 439 -25.01 -18.88 -21.72
C ASN A 439 -24.75 -20.36 -22.02
N ASN A 440 -23.87 -20.99 -21.25
CA ASN A 440 -23.62 -22.43 -21.33
C ASN A 440 -24.90 -23.25 -21.07
N LYS A 441 -25.71 -22.86 -20.07
CA LYS A 441 -27.01 -23.48 -19.81
C LYS A 441 -28.04 -23.20 -20.91
N TYR A 442 -27.98 -22.02 -21.52
CA TYR A 442 -28.79 -21.70 -22.70
C TYR A 442 -28.27 -22.31 -24.01
N ARG A 443 -27.19 -23.10 -23.97
CA ARG A 443 -26.55 -23.74 -25.14
C ARG A 443 -26.04 -22.71 -26.17
N GLY A 444 -25.41 -21.64 -25.70
CA GLY A 444 -24.79 -20.63 -26.57
C GLY A 444 -25.78 -19.69 -27.26
N LYS A 445 -27.00 -19.55 -26.73
CA LYS A 445 -28.02 -18.67 -27.32
C LYS A 445 -27.80 -17.19 -27.05
N ILE A 446 -26.96 -16.82 -26.09
CA ILE A 446 -26.55 -15.44 -25.86
C ILE A 446 -25.38 -15.14 -26.81
N THR A 447 -25.55 -14.12 -27.65
CA THR A 447 -24.56 -13.75 -28.69
C THR A 447 -23.72 -12.55 -28.30
N PHE A 448 -24.24 -11.67 -27.45
CA PHE A 448 -23.53 -10.51 -26.92
C PHE A 448 -24.01 -10.26 -25.50
N ALA A 449 -23.08 -9.93 -24.60
CA ALA A 449 -23.39 -9.49 -23.25
C ALA A 449 -22.47 -8.34 -22.86
N SER A 450 -23.00 -7.42 -22.06
CA SER A 450 -22.27 -6.30 -21.47
C SER A 450 -22.76 -6.08 -20.05
N SER A 451 -21.85 -5.93 -19.11
CA SER A 451 -22.14 -5.65 -17.70
C SER A 451 -21.62 -4.26 -17.33
N GLN A 452 -22.41 -3.51 -16.57
CA GLN A 452 -22.05 -2.19 -16.08
C GLN A 452 -22.51 -2.02 -14.63
N ALA A 453 -21.59 -1.71 -13.73
CA ALA A 453 -21.93 -1.34 -12.36
C ALA A 453 -22.54 0.06 -12.34
N VAL A 454 -23.72 0.19 -11.73
CA VAL A 454 -24.50 1.45 -11.67
C VAL A 454 -24.60 2.04 -10.27
N GLY A 455 -24.18 1.29 -9.24
CA GLY A 455 -24.15 1.80 -7.88
C GLY A 455 -23.76 0.77 -6.84
N LEU A 456 -23.73 1.22 -5.58
CA LEU A 456 -23.51 0.41 -4.39
C LEU A 456 -24.72 0.58 -3.47
N VAL A 457 -25.25 -0.53 -2.95
CA VAL A 457 -26.34 -0.56 -1.98
C VAL A 457 -25.93 -1.39 -0.76
N TYR A 458 -26.22 -0.87 0.42
CA TYR A 458 -26.04 -1.60 1.67
C TYR A 458 -27.34 -2.26 2.10
N ILE A 459 -27.28 -3.57 2.27
CA ILE A 459 -28.43 -4.38 2.65
C ILE A 459 -28.20 -4.86 4.10
N PRO A 460 -29.16 -4.66 5.01
CA PRO A 460 -29.06 -5.16 6.37
C PRO A 460 -29.30 -6.67 6.44
N PHE A 461 -28.55 -7.34 7.30
CA PHE A 461 -28.67 -8.77 7.57
C PHE A 461 -28.70 -9.01 9.08
N ASN A 462 -29.35 -10.10 9.45
CA ASN A 462 -29.23 -10.73 10.75
C ASN A 462 -28.40 -12.01 10.63
N THR A 463 -27.70 -12.33 11.70
CA THR A 463 -26.94 -13.58 11.80
C THR A 463 -27.90 -14.74 12.00
N LEU A 464 -27.92 -15.70 11.08
CA LEU A 464 -28.64 -16.96 11.25
C LEU A 464 -27.76 -17.97 12.02
N ASP A 465 -26.49 -18.07 11.62
CA ASP A 465 -25.46 -18.87 12.28
C ASP A 465 -24.07 -18.24 12.04
N GLN A 466 -22.98 -18.88 12.48
CA GLN A 466 -21.62 -18.35 12.34
C GLN A 466 -21.13 -18.17 10.90
N LYS A 467 -21.82 -18.72 9.89
CA LYS A 467 -21.47 -18.64 8.47
C LYS A 467 -22.63 -18.17 7.57
N THR A 468 -23.83 -17.99 8.11
CA THR A 468 -25.00 -17.64 7.30
C THR A 468 -25.62 -16.35 7.78
N LEU A 469 -25.81 -15.42 6.84
CA LEU A 469 -26.50 -14.15 7.03
C LEU A 469 -27.82 -14.19 6.27
N ILE A 470 -28.90 -13.70 6.89
CA ILE A 470 -30.22 -13.62 6.24
C ILE A 470 -30.82 -12.21 6.36
N ASN A 471 -31.43 -11.74 5.28
CA ASN A 471 -32.18 -10.49 5.22
C ASN A 471 -33.69 -10.78 5.27
N GLU A 472 -34.47 -9.83 5.79
CA GLU A 472 -35.93 -9.92 5.92
C GLU A 472 -36.67 -10.19 4.60
N LYS A 473 -36.08 -9.80 3.46
CA LYS A 473 -36.63 -10.07 2.12
C LYS A 473 -36.26 -11.46 1.56
N GLY A 474 -35.66 -12.33 2.36
CA GLY A 474 -35.33 -13.71 1.98
C GLY A 474 -33.98 -13.90 1.27
N LEU A 475 -33.16 -12.85 1.16
CA LEU A 475 -31.79 -12.97 0.67
C LEU A 475 -30.90 -13.63 1.73
N SER A 476 -30.14 -14.65 1.35
CA SER A 476 -29.19 -15.34 2.22
C SER A 476 -27.77 -15.29 1.62
N ILE A 477 -26.78 -15.05 2.48
CA ILE A 477 -25.36 -15.06 2.12
C ILE A 477 -24.67 -16.12 2.97
N ARG A 478 -23.89 -16.99 2.33
CA ARG A 478 -23.02 -17.96 3.00
C ARG A 478 -21.57 -17.49 2.94
N LEU A 479 -20.95 -17.46 4.11
CA LEU A 479 -19.59 -17.00 4.32
C LEU A 479 -18.59 -18.16 4.21
N THR A 480 -17.44 -17.91 3.60
CA THR A 480 -16.36 -18.91 3.48
C THR A 480 -15.59 -19.09 4.79
N VAL A 481 -15.70 -18.12 5.71
CA VAL A 481 -15.10 -18.13 7.04
C VAL A 481 -16.15 -17.77 8.10
N GLU A 482 -15.85 -18.07 9.37
CA GLU A 482 -16.74 -17.67 10.46
C GLU A 482 -16.85 -16.15 10.58
N LEU A 483 -18.06 -15.66 10.86
CA LEU A 483 -18.38 -14.24 10.99
C LEU A 483 -17.49 -13.53 12.00
N ASN A 484 -17.16 -14.19 13.12
CA ASN A 484 -16.27 -13.65 14.15
C ASN A 484 -14.90 -13.23 13.61
N ASN A 485 -14.38 -13.92 12.58
CA ASN A 485 -13.12 -13.58 11.93
C ASN A 485 -13.22 -12.34 11.03
N LEU A 486 -14.44 -11.97 10.62
CA LEU A 486 -14.74 -10.84 9.75
C LEU A 486 -15.16 -9.59 10.50
N LEU A 487 -15.65 -9.71 11.74
CA LEU A 487 -16.14 -8.55 12.51
C LEU A 487 -15.09 -7.45 12.74
N LYS A 488 -13.79 -7.78 12.68
CA LYS A 488 -12.70 -6.80 12.70
C LYS A 488 -12.58 -5.96 11.41
N LEU A 489 -13.27 -6.36 10.33
CA LEU A 489 -13.33 -5.68 9.04
C LEU A 489 -14.62 -4.87 8.87
N THR A 490 -15.36 -4.62 9.95
CA THR A 490 -16.52 -3.72 9.97
C THR A 490 -16.19 -2.42 10.67
N ILE A 491 -16.96 -1.37 10.38
CA ILE A 491 -16.92 -0.04 11.03
C ILE A 491 -18.19 0.18 11.85
#